data_AF-A0A3S8YYS6-F1
#
_entry.id   AF-A0A3S8YYS6-F1
#
_cell.length_a   1.000
_cell.length_b   1.000
_cell.length_c   1.000
_cell.angle_alpha   90.00
_cell.angle_beta   90.00
_cell.angle_gamma   90.00
#
_symmetry.space_group_name_H-M   'P 1'
#
loop_
_entity.id
_entity.type
_entity.pdbx_description
1 polymer ?
#
loop_
_entity_poly.entity_id
_entity_poly.type
_entity_poly.pdbx_seq_one_letter_code
_entity_poly.pdbx_strand_id
1 'polypeptide(L)'
;KDMSTERDFFMRMKCTVTNRGRTVNLKSATWKVLHCTGQVKVYSDCPPHNSLCGYKEPLMSCLIIMCEPIQHPSHMDIPLDSKTFLSRHSMDMKFTYCDD
;
A
#
# COMPACT_ATOMS: atom_id res chain seq x y z
N LYS A 1 26.37 -3.68 -7.05
CA LYS A 1 25.40 -2.56 -7.06
C LYS A 1 24.38 -2.92 -6.01
N ASP A 2 24.48 -2.34 -4.82
CA ASP A 2 23.54 -2.66 -3.72
C ASP A 2 22.12 -2.35 -4.18
N MET A 3 21.30 -3.39 -4.25
CA MET A 3 19.87 -3.23 -4.46
C MET A 3 19.28 -2.63 -3.19
N SER A 4 18.67 -1.44 -3.32
CA SER A 4 17.91 -0.87 -2.21
C SER A 4 16.90 -1.90 -1.70
N THR A 5 16.84 -2.08 -0.38
CA THR A 5 15.84 -2.91 0.28
C THR A 5 14.51 -2.17 0.41
N GLU A 6 14.49 -0.85 0.20
CA GLU A 6 13.30 -0.01 0.28
C GLU A 6 12.31 -0.32 -0.85
N ARG A 7 11.02 -0.27 -0.52
CA ARG A 7 9.91 -0.51 -1.43
C ARG A 7 8.90 0.60 -1.26
N ASP A 8 8.50 1.18 -2.37
CA ASP A 8 7.43 2.17 -2.50
C ASP A 8 6.62 1.83 -3.75
N PHE A 9 5.37 1.45 -3.58
CA PHE A 9 4.50 1.04 -4.68
C PHE A 9 3.02 1.17 -4.32
N PHE A 10 2.15 1.04 -5.32
CA PHE A 10 0.71 0.95 -5.14
C PHE A 10 0.21 -0.46 -5.40
N MET A 11 -0.72 -0.95 -4.55
CA MET A 11 -1.41 -2.22 -4.79
C MET A 11 -2.92 -2.08 -4.71
N ARG A 12 -3.63 -2.91 -5.47
CA ARG A 12 -5.09 -3.06 -5.35
C ARG A 12 -5.39 -4.22 -4.42
N MET A 13 -6.04 -3.94 -3.29
CA MET A 13 -6.48 -4.93 -2.32
C MET A 13 -8.02 -5.02 -2.31
N LYS A 14 -8.56 -6.23 -2.11
CA LYS A 14 -10.01 -6.41 -1.94
C LYS A 14 -10.47 -5.73 -0.64
N CYS A 15 -11.47 -4.88 -0.73
CA CYS A 15 -12.08 -4.17 0.38
C CYS A 15 -13.56 -4.51 0.48
N THR A 16 -14.00 -4.92 1.67
CA THR A 16 -15.40 -5.21 1.99
C THR A 16 -16.09 -4.06 2.72
N VAL A 17 -15.41 -2.93 2.90
CA VAL A 17 -15.99 -1.72 3.51
C VAL A 17 -16.32 -0.73 2.40
N THR A 18 -17.58 -0.30 2.35
CA THR A 18 -18.06 0.73 1.43
C THR A 18 -17.63 2.12 1.89
N ASN A 19 -17.69 3.13 1.00
CA ASN A 19 -17.31 4.51 1.34
C ASN A 19 -18.17 5.15 2.46
N ARG A 20 -19.31 4.55 2.82
CA ARG A 20 -20.16 4.98 3.95
C ARG A 20 -19.97 4.10 5.20
N GLY A 21 -18.90 3.30 5.26
CA GLY A 21 -18.56 2.46 6.42
C GLY A 21 -19.36 1.17 6.57
N ARG A 22 -20.26 0.85 5.63
CA ARG A 22 -21.03 -0.41 5.67
C ARG A 22 -20.17 -1.58 5.17
N THR A 23 -20.23 -2.70 5.87
CA THR A 23 -19.56 -3.96 5.49
C THR A 23 -20.41 -4.74 4.48
N VAL A 24 -19.75 -5.27 3.45
CA VAL A 24 -20.33 -6.17 2.43
C VAL A 24 -19.65 -7.53 2.46
N ASN A 25 -20.25 -8.52 1.79
CA ASN A 25 -19.63 -9.83 1.66
C ASN A 25 -18.41 -9.80 0.71
N LEU A 26 -17.59 -10.86 0.74
CA LEU A 26 -16.38 -10.96 -0.09
C LEU A 26 -16.66 -11.02 -1.60
N LYS A 27 -17.83 -11.52 -2.02
CA LYS A 27 -18.23 -11.56 -3.44
C LYS A 27 -18.54 -10.17 -3.99
N SER A 28 -18.96 -9.24 -3.13
CA SER A 28 -19.26 -7.85 -3.45
C SER A 28 -18.10 -6.90 -3.12
N ALA A 29 -16.91 -7.43 -2.81
CA ALA A 29 -15.75 -6.63 -2.48
C ALA A 29 -15.31 -5.75 -3.66
N THR A 30 -14.93 -4.51 -3.36
CA THR A 30 -14.35 -3.58 -4.33
C THR A 30 -12.82 -3.59 -4.24
N TRP A 31 -12.14 -2.94 -5.18
CA TRP A 31 -10.69 -2.77 -5.13
C TRP A 31 -10.33 -1.43 -4.52
N LYS A 32 -9.56 -1.44 -3.43
CA LYS A 32 -9.00 -0.24 -2.81
C LYS A 32 -7.52 -0.14 -3.15
N VAL A 33 -7.08 1.03 -3.58
CA VAL A 33 -5.65 1.30 -3.79
C VAL A 33 -5.01 1.62 -2.44
N LEU A 34 -3.89 0.96 -2.17
CA LEU A 34 -3.04 1.18 -1.00
C LEU A 34 -1.68 1.69 -1.49
N HIS A 35 -1.19 2.75 -0.86
CA HIS A 35 0.21 3.15 -0.92
C HIS A 35 1.00 2.29 0.06
N CYS A 36 2.00 1.58 -0.44
CA CYS A 36 2.79 0.61 0.33
C CYS A 36 4.24 1.08 0.41
N THR A 37 4.69 1.46 1.60
CA THR A 37 6.07 1.88 1.86
C THR A 37 6.72 0.97 2.89
N GLY A 38 7.98 0.58 2.68
CA GLY A 38 8.66 -0.32 3.61
C GLY A 38 9.96 -0.91 3.07
N GLN A 39 10.34 -2.09 3.58
CA GLN A 39 11.64 -2.71 3.29
C GLN A 39 11.57 -4.23 3.19
N VAL A 40 12.44 -4.81 2.36
CA VAL A 40 12.74 -6.24 2.32
C VAL A 40 13.85 -6.54 3.33
N LYS A 41 13.59 -7.43 4.30
CA LYS A 41 14.58 -7.94 5.25
C LYS A 41 14.96 -9.37 4.90
N VAL A 42 16.26 -9.65 4.84
CA VAL A 42 16.81 -11.00 4.67
C VAL A 42 17.32 -11.47 6.04
N TYR A 43 16.89 -12.65 6.47
CA TYR A 43 17.33 -13.30 7.69
C TYR A 43 18.39 -14.32 7.34
N SER A 44 19.61 -14.09 7.83
CA SER A 44 20.79 -14.89 7.50
C SER A 44 21.04 -16.05 8.47
N ASP A 45 20.45 -16.02 9.66
CA ASP A 45 20.81 -16.91 10.75
C ASP A 45 19.59 -17.63 11.35
N CYS A 46 19.38 -18.88 10.94
CA CYS A 46 18.84 -19.88 11.86
C CYS A 46 20.05 -20.47 12.62
N PRO A 47 20.11 -20.44 13.96
CA PRO A 47 21.05 -21.30 14.68
C PRO A 47 20.77 -22.74 14.26
N PRO A 48 21.80 -23.60 14.10
CA PRO A 48 21.59 -24.97 13.69
C PRO A 48 20.79 -25.67 14.78
N HIS A 49 19.46 -25.74 14.62
CA HIS A 49 18.74 -26.84 15.22
C HIS A 49 19.34 -28.08 14.59
N ASN A 50 19.79 -29.05 15.42
CA ASN A 50 20.41 -30.31 15.03
C ASN A 50 19.51 -31.10 14.04
N SER A 51 19.39 -30.64 12.80
CA SER A 51 18.82 -31.42 11.71
C SER A 51 19.88 -32.45 11.36
N LEU A 52 19.62 -33.70 11.73
CA LEU A 52 20.38 -34.89 11.35
C LEU A 52 20.46 -35.11 9.83
N CYS A 53 20.02 -34.15 9.02
CA CYS A 53 19.96 -34.21 7.58
C CYS A 53 20.51 -32.88 7.04
N GLY A 54 21.60 -32.95 6.27
CA GLY A 54 22.42 -31.82 5.81
C GLY A 54 21.77 -30.86 4.80
N TYR A 55 20.47 -30.59 4.93
CA TYR A 55 19.78 -29.57 4.17
C TYR A 55 20.07 -28.19 4.76
N LYS A 56 20.74 -27.32 3.98
CA LYS A 56 20.82 -25.88 4.27
C LYS A 56 19.43 -25.28 4.13
N GLU A 57 18.89 -24.76 5.22
CA GLU A 57 17.60 -24.06 5.20
C GLU A 57 17.71 -22.79 4.33
N PRO A 58 16.74 -22.48 3.45
CA PRO A 58 16.84 -21.31 2.59
C PRO A 58 16.88 -20.02 3.41
N LEU A 59 17.69 -19.04 2.96
CA LEU A 59 17.66 -17.68 3.51
C LEU A 59 16.24 -17.13 3.44
N MET A 60 15.64 -16.86 4.59
CA MET A 60 14.27 -16.36 4.67
C MET A 60 14.26 -14.86 4.39
N SER A 61 13.50 -14.41 3.40
CA SER A 61 13.27 -12.98 3.15
C SER A 61 11.83 -12.58 3.48
N CYS A 62 11.65 -11.47 4.18
CA CYS A 62 10.34 -10.91 4.53
C CYS A 62 10.19 -9.50 3.97
N LEU A 63 8.98 -9.14 3.53
CA LEU A 63 8.61 -7.77 3.17
C LEU A 63 7.82 -7.15 4.33
N ILE A 64 8.35 -6.08 4.91
CA ILE A 64 7.69 -5.31 5.96
C ILE A 64 7.25 -3.99 5.36
N ILE A 65 5.94 -3.75 5.29
CA ILE A 65 5.35 -2.56 4.66
C ILE A 65 4.23 -1.97 5.50
N MET A 66 4.15 -0.64 5.49
CA MET A 66 3.01 0.15 5.91
C MET A 66 2.10 0.36 4.70
N CYS A 67 0.80 0.07 4.85
CA CYS A 67 -0.17 0.19 3.77
C CYS A 67 -1.21 1.26 4.11
N GLU A 68 -1.17 2.38 3.41
CA GLU A 68 -2.06 3.52 3.66
C GLU A 68 -3.08 3.67 2.52
N PRO A 69 -4.39 3.73 2.81
CA PRO A 69 -5.39 3.96 1.78
C PRO A 69 -5.35 5.40 1.27
N ILE A 70 -5.45 5.58 -0.05
CA ILE A 70 -5.61 6.92 -0.63
C ILE A 70 -7.03 7.42 -0.35
N GLN A 71 -7.15 8.63 0.22
CA GLN A 71 -8.45 9.24 0.47
C GLN A 71 -9.13 9.65 -0.83
N HIS A 72 -10.42 9.34 -0.95
CA HIS A 72 -11.18 9.72 -2.12
C HIS A 72 -11.61 11.19 -1.99
N PRO A 73 -11.43 12.04 -3.01
CA PRO A 73 -11.73 13.48 -2.91
C PRO A 73 -13.20 13.81 -2.65
N SER A 74 -14.13 12.88 -2.90
CA SER A 74 -15.56 13.05 -2.54
C SER A 74 -15.91 12.64 -1.10
N HIS A 75 -14.94 12.15 -0.34
CA HIS A 75 -15.07 11.69 1.05
C HIS A 75 -13.91 12.27 1.88
N MET A 76 -13.77 13.59 1.84
CA MET A 76 -12.75 14.29 2.61
C MET A 76 -13.26 14.53 4.02
N ASP A 77 -13.00 13.58 4.91
CA ASP A 77 -13.26 13.73 6.35
C ASP A 77 -12.22 14.68 7.01
N ILE A 78 -11.12 14.98 6.32
CA ILE A 78 -10.04 15.84 6.80
C ILE A 78 -10.20 17.25 6.18
N PRO A 79 -10.30 18.31 7.00
CA PRO A 79 -10.32 19.67 6.49
C PRO A 79 -8.99 20.01 5.80
N LEU A 80 -9.07 20.62 4.63
CA LEU A 80 -7.90 21.15 3.93
C LEU A 80 -7.37 22.39 4.65
N ASP A 81 -6.04 22.53 4.67
CA ASP A 81 -5.39 23.74 5.16
C ASP A 81 -5.42 24.86 4.11
N SER A 82 -5.03 26.08 4.50
CA SER A 82 -4.94 27.21 3.56
C SER A 82 -3.81 27.10 2.53
N LYS A 83 -3.01 26.02 2.58
CA LYS A 83 -1.91 25.74 1.66
C LYS A 83 -2.25 24.62 0.69
N THR A 84 -3.48 24.12 0.72
CA THR A 84 -3.97 23.05 -0.15
C THR A 84 -5.14 23.56 -0.98
N PHE A 85 -5.06 23.41 -2.30
CA PHE A 85 -6.11 23.76 -3.25
C PHE A 85 -6.54 22.52 -4.04
N LEU A 86 -7.76 22.52 -4.59
CA LEU A 86 -8.24 21.43 -5.43
C LEU A 86 -8.19 21.81 -6.92
N SER A 87 -7.79 20.86 -7.75
CA SER A 87 -7.90 20.96 -9.21
C SER A 87 -8.52 19.69 -9.79
N ARG A 88 -9.18 19.83 -10.93
CA ARG A 88 -9.79 18.73 -11.68
C ARG A 88 -9.26 18.72 -13.10
N HIS A 89 -8.95 17.54 -13.60
CA HIS A 89 -8.34 17.36 -14.91
C HIS A 89 -9.10 16.33 -15.75
N SER A 90 -8.98 16.45 -17.07
CA SER A 90 -9.26 15.34 -18.00
C SER A 90 -8.19 14.24 -17.89
N MET A 91 -8.43 13.08 -18.51
CA MET A 91 -7.50 11.94 -18.46
C MET A 91 -6.12 12.22 -19.08
N ASP A 92 -6.00 13.24 -19.92
CA ASP A 92 -4.74 13.76 -20.48
C ASP A 92 -4.12 14.88 -19.62
N MET A 93 -4.55 15.00 -18.36
CA MET A 93 -4.06 15.93 -17.34
C MET A 93 -4.29 17.42 -17.64
N LYS A 94 -5.12 17.79 -18.62
CA LYS A 94 -5.50 19.19 -18.86
C LYS A 94 -6.50 19.67 -17.82
N PHE A 95 -6.32 20.92 -17.35
CA PHE A 95 -7.22 21.53 -16.37
C PHE A 95 -8.65 21.65 -16.91
N THR A 96 -9.60 21.33 -16.05
CA THR A 96 -11.05 21.53 -16.27
C THR A 96 -11.69 22.38 -15.17
N TYR A 97 -11.04 22.46 -14.01
CA TYR A 97 -11.42 23.30 -12.87
C TYR A 97 -10.21 23.45 -11.93
N CYS A 98 -10.10 24.59 -11.28
CA CYS A 98 -9.13 24.87 -10.20
C CYS A 98 -9.80 25.83 -9.23
N ASP A 99 -9.67 25.57 -7.92
CA ASP A 99 -10.01 26.57 -6.89
C ASP A 99 -9.10 27.81 -7.03
N ASP A 100 -9.58 28.97 -6.55
CA ASP A 100 -8.84 30.24 -6.51
C ASP A 100 -7.75 30.26 -5.41
#